data_AF-A0A2U1TCX0-F1
#
_entry.id   AF-A0A2U1TCX0-F1
#
_cell.length_a   1.000
_cell.length_b   1.000
_cell.length_c   1.000
_cell.angle_alpha   90.00
_cell.angle_beta   90.00
_cell.angle_gamma   90.00
#
_symmetry.space_group_name_H-M   'P 1'
#
loop_
_entity.id
_entity.type
_entity.pdbx_description
1 polymer ?
#
loop_
_entity_poly.entity_id
_entity_poly.type
_entity_poly.pdbx_seq_one_letter_code
_entity_poly.pdbx_strand_id
1 'polypeptide(L)'
;MLSMRERTGNARRPRTDDGITMAELLVAMLVFGILSTLVVGFFASTVRTMSQVQALSTNTSQASNGMNESARIIRAGTDNPVKPTAANPAPKPQPAFLQAKKESLVMYAYVNLAPVAATDELFRPIMVKLSLDSKRRLIEQRWSATAAGDGYWTFPDPDRDPPAESRILAATVAPEGADSLFTYTDANGARLCVAAAGAQCLPAAGLPEASRRLIAAVKVSLTIEDESGSGEQHRVTLENTVGVPNLGIGRLVS
;
A
#
# COMPACT_ATOMS: atom_id res chain seq x y z
N MET A 1 100.24 0.53 -30.43
CA MET A 1 100.07 1.46 -29.29
C MET A 1 98.57 1.53 -29.01
N LEU A 2 97.94 0.72 -28.15
CA LEU A 2 98.22 0.43 -26.73
C LEU A 2 98.16 1.70 -25.87
N SER A 3 97.13 1.77 -25.00
CA SER A 3 96.83 2.75 -23.94
C SER A 3 95.45 3.38 -24.15
N MET A 4 94.49 3.44 -23.21
CA MET A 4 94.43 3.03 -21.82
C MET A 4 92.97 3.18 -21.34
N ARG A 5 92.59 2.30 -20.43
CA ARG A 5 91.29 2.18 -19.79
C ARG A 5 90.84 3.48 -19.11
N GLU A 6 89.54 3.76 -19.17
CA GLU A 6 88.85 4.40 -18.06
C GLU A 6 87.63 3.55 -17.65
N ARG A 7 87.81 2.86 -16.52
CA ARG A 7 86.77 2.20 -15.74
C ARG A 7 86.46 3.15 -14.59
N THR A 8 85.25 3.69 -14.55
CA THR A 8 84.56 4.18 -13.35
C THR A 8 83.07 4.11 -13.72
N GLY A 9 82.15 3.55 -12.96
CA GLY A 9 82.12 2.96 -11.63
C GLY A 9 80.63 2.88 -11.34
N ASN A 10 79.98 1.78 -11.75
CA ASN A 10 78.55 1.60 -11.51
C ASN A 10 78.35 1.40 -10.00
N ALA A 11 77.96 2.46 -9.30
CA ALA A 11 77.63 2.44 -7.89
C ALA A 11 76.41 1.55 -7.68
N ARG A 12 76.65 0.25 -7.44
CA ARG A 12 75.66 -0.62 -6.82
C ARG A 12 75.35 -0.06 -5.45
N ARG A 13 74.19 0.58 -5.32
CA ARG A 13 73.58 0.84 -4.02
C ARG A 13 73.51 -0.49 -3.25
N PRO A 14 73.94 -0.54 -1.99
CA PRO A 14 73.72 -1.71 -1.16
C PRO A 14 72.21 -1.90 -1.04
N ARG A 15 71.71 -3.09 -1.42
CA ARG A 15 70.39 -3.55 -0.98
C ARG A 15 70.59 -3.91 0.49
N THR A 16 70.20 -3.01 1.37
CA THR A 16 69.95 -3.31 2.77
C THR A 16 68.72 -4.21 2.82
N ASP A 17 68.95 -5.53 2.78
CA ASP A 17 67.99 -6.50 3.29
C ASP A 17 68.08 -6.44 4.83
N ASP A 18 67.48 -5.39 5.40
CA ASP A 18 67.20 -5.37 6.83
C ASP A 18 66.05 -6.35 7.07
N GLY A 19 66.36 -7.46 7.76
CA GLY A 19 65.37 -8.45 8.14
C GLY A 19 64.28 -7.82 9.02
N ILE A 20 63.02 -8.19 8.77
CA ILE A 20 61.86 -7.74 9.55
C ILE A 20 62.11 -8.02 11.03
N THR A 21 62.05 -6.96 11.84
CA THR A 21 62.23 -7.10 13.29
C THR A 21 60.97 -7.70 13.93
N MET A 22 61.13 -8.49 15.00
CA MET A 22 59.99 -9.05 15.75
C MET A 22 58.99 -7.98 16.20
N ALA A 23 59.47 -6.78 16.51
CA ALA A 23 58.64 -5.64 16.89
C ALA A 23 57.83 -5.10 15.70
N GLU A 24 58.41 -5.01 14.50
CA GLU A 24 57.69 -4.63 13.27
C GLU A 24 56.55 -5.60 12.94
N LEU A 25 56.78 -6.90 13.07
CA LEU A 25 55.77 -7.91 12.78
C LEU A 25 54.57 -7.82 13.73
N LEU A 26 54.83 -7.48 14.99
CA LEU A 26 53.79 -7.26 16.01
C LEU A 26 52.97 -5.99 15.73
N VAL A 27 53.65 -4.89 15.38
CA VAL A 27 52.97 -3.63 14.98
C VAL A 27 52.15 -3.84 13.71
N ALA A 28 52.70 -4.56 12.71
CA ALA A 28 51.98 -4.88 11.47
C ALA A 28 50.71 -5.70 11.74
N MET A 29 50.77 -6.71 12.61
CA MET A 29 49.58 -7.49 13.01
C MET A 29 48.54 -6.63 13.74
N LEU A 30 48.97 -5.73 14.62
CA LEU A 30 48.08 -4.83 15.34
C LEU A 30 47.37 -3.84 14.40
N VAL A 31 48.13 -3.22 13.48
CA VAL A 31 47.57 -2.32 12.46
C VAL A 31 46.63 -3.09 11.52
N PHE A 32 47.00 -4.30 11.10
CA PHE A 32 46.13 -5.14 10.26
C PHE A 32 44.83 -5.53 10.97
N GLY A 33 44.88 -5.82 12.27
CA GLY A 33 43.71 -6.10 13.09
C GLY A 33 42.75 -4.90 13.13
N ILE A 34 43.27 -3.70 13.37
CA ILE A 34 42.47 -2.46 13.37
C ILE A 34 41.89 -2.16 11.99
N LEU A 35 42.66 -2.35 10.92
CA LEU A 35 42.16 -2.16 9.55
C LEU A 35 41.07 -3.17 9.21
N SER A 36 41.23 -4.42 9.62
CA SER A 36 40.23 -5.48 9.39
C SER A 36 38.91 -5.16 10.09
N THR A 37 38.93 -4.69 11.34
CA THR A 37 37.70 -4.33 12.06
C THR A 37 36.99 -3.14 11.43
N LEU A 38 37.73 -2.14 10.94
CA LEU A 38 37.15 -1.00 10.19
C LEU A 38 36.49 -1.45 8.89
N VAL A 39 37.14 -2.32 8.11
CA VAL A 39 36.59 -2.84 6.85
C VAL A 39 35.34 -3.68 7.09
N VAL A 40 35.36 -4.57 8.09
CA VAL A 40 34.19 -5.38 8.46
C VAL A 40 33.03 -4.50 8.95
N GLY A 41 33.32 -3.48 9.77
CA GLY A 41 32.31 -2.53 10.24
C GLY A 41 31.69 -1.72 9.09
N PHE A 42 32.50 -1.22 8.17
CA PHE A 42 32.04 -0.51 6.98
C PHE A 42 31.19 -1.40 6.06
N PHE A 43 31.63 -2.64 5.83
CA PHE A 43 30.89 -3.61 5.04
C PHE A 43 29.52 -3.93 5.67
N ALA A 44 29.49 -4.22 6.98
CA ALA A 44 28.26 -4.50 7.70
C ALA A 44 27.29 -3.31 7.68
N SER A 45 27.81 -2.08 7.82
CA SER A 45 27.00 -0.86 7.69
C SER A 45 26.41 -0.73 6.28
N THR A 46 27.22 -0.96 5.24
CA THR A 46 26.79 -0.87 3.84
C THR A 46 25.69 -1.89 3.53
N VAL A 47 25.86 -3.15 3.95
CA VAL A 47 24.86 -4.20 3.78
C VAL A 47 23.55 -3.85 4.49
N ARG A 48 23.62 -3.32 5.72
CA ARG A 48 22.44 -2.86 6.46
C ARG A 48 21.71 -1.73 5.72
N THR A 49 22.45 -0.72 5.24
CA THR A 49 21.86 0.38 4.47
C THR A 49 21.23 -0.11 3.16
N MET A 50 21.87 -1.03 2.44
CA MET A 50 21.29 -1.61 1.22
C MET A 50 19.98 -2.36 1.51
N SER A 51 19.92 -3.12 2.61
CA SER A 51 18.69 -3.79 3.05
C SER A 51 17.56 -2.79 3.33
N GLN A 52 17.88 -1.66 3.98
CA GLN A 52 16.90 -0.61 4.29
C GLN A 52 16.36 0.06 3.03
N VAL A 53 17.25 0.40 2.07
CA VAL A 53 16.85 0.99 0.79
C VAL A 53 15.96 0.04 0.00
N GLN A 54 16.28 -1.26 0.00
CA GLN A 54 15.47 -2.27 -0.68
C GLN A 54 14.08 -2.42 -0.06
N ALA A 55 13.99 -2.44 1.27
CA ALA A 55 12.72 -2.49 1.99
C ALA A 55 11.86 -1.24 1.70
N LEU A 56 12.46 -0.05 1.77
CA LEU A 56 11.76 1.22 1.49
C LEU A 56 11.22 1.28 0.06
N SER A 57 12.03 0.88 -0.92
CA SER A 57 11.64 0.83 -2.34
C SER A 57 10.47 -0.13 -2.57
N THR A 58 10.53 -1.31 -1.93
CA THR A 58 9.48 -2.33 -2.02
C THR A 58 8.18 -1.83 -1.37
N ASN A 59 8.25 -1.26 -0.16
CA ASN A 59 7.10 -0.72 0.55
C ASN A 59 6.44 0.43 -0.22
N THR A 60 7.23 1.33 -0.79
CA THR A 60 6.72 2.45 -1.60
C THR A 60 6.00 1.96 -2.84
N SER A 61 6.55 0.96 -3.53
CA SER A 61 5.94 0.37 -4.73
C SER A 61 4.62 -0.32 -4.40
N GLN A 62 4.57 -1.09 -3.31
CA GLN A 62 3.35 -1.75 -2.86
C GLN A 62 2.30 -0.75 -2.38
N ALA A 63 2.71 0.30 -1.67
CA ALA A 63 1.80 1.35 -1.21
C ALA A 63 1.17 2.07 -2.40
N SER A 64 1.97 2.39 -3.41
CA SER A 64 1.50 3.04 -4.64
C SER A 64 0.52 2.16 -5.40
N ASN A 65 0.82 0.87 -5.55
CA ASN A 65 -0.07 -0.08 -6.23
C ASN A 65 -1.40 -0.25 -5.47
N GLY A 66 -1.34 -0.45 -4.16
CA GLY A 66 -2.53 -0.55 -3.31
C GLY A 66 -3.38 0.72 -3.34
N MET A 67 -2.74 1.89 -3.31
CA MET A 67 -3.42 3.18 -3.37
C MET A 67 -4.09 3.42 -4.73
N ASN A 68 -3.39 3.12 -5.83
CA ASN A 68 -3.90 3.28 -7.19
C ASN A 68 -5.11 2.37 -7.44
N GLU A 69 -5.04 1.11 -7.01
CA GLU A 69 -6.15 0.19 -7.20
C GLU A 69 -7.34 0.54 -6.30
N SER A 70 -7.08 0.89 -5.03
CA SER A 70 -8.13 1.36 -4.12
C SER A 70 -8.84 2.61 -4.66
N ALA A 71 -8.07 3.57 -5.17
CA ALA A 71 -8.64 4.78 -5.78
C ALA A 71 -9.45 4.49 -7.04
N ARG A 72 -8.97 3.56 -7.88
CA ARG A 72 -9.70 3.11 -9.07
C ARG A 72 -11.04 2.47 -8.69
N ILE A 73 -11.04 1.57 -7.71
CA ILE A 73 -12.24 0.90 -7.21
C ILE A 73 -13.21 1.92 -6.63
N ILE A 74 -12.76 2.79 -5.71
CA ILE A 74 -13.62 3.79 -5.07
C ILE A 74 -14.27 4.73 -6.10
N ARG A 75 -13.53 5.16 -7.13
CA ARG A 75 -14.10 5.98 -8.22
C ARG A 75 -15.19 5.27 -9.01
N ALA A 76 -15.19 3.94 -9.06
CA ALA A 76 -16.20 3.15 -9.75
C ALA A 76 -17.52 3.03 -8.96
N GLY A 77 -17.56 3.53 -7.71
CA GLY A 77 -18.72 3.46 -6.83
C GLY A 77 -19.95 4.05 -7.49
N THR A 78 -21.01 3.25 -7.59
CA THR A 78 -22.27 3.63 -8.25
C THR A 78 -23.45 3.12 -7.45
N ASP A 79 -24.53 3.89 -7.37
CA ASP A 79 -25.77 3.46 -6.71
C ASP A 79 -26.37 2.25 -7.42
N ASN A 80 -26.91 1.30 -6.65
CA ASN A 80 -27.58 0.13 -7.21
C ASN A 80 -29.09 0.41 -7.38
N PRO A 81 -29.62 0.45 -8.62
CA PRO A 81 -31.05 0.61 -8.84
C PRO A 81 -31.82 -0.60 -8.30
N VAL A 82 -32.98 -0.35 -7.69
CA VAL A 82 -33.83 -1.40 -7.12
C VAL A 82 -35.08 -1.54 -7.98
N LYS A 83 -35.47 -2.77 -8.28
CA LYS A 83 -36.63 -3.07 -9.12
C LYS A 83 -37.94 -2.60 -8.44
N PRO A 84 -38.79 -1.83 -9.12
CA PRO A 84 -40.13 -1.51 -8.64
C PRO A 84 -40.96 -2.79 -8.41
N THR A 85 -41.75 -2.79 -7.34
CA THR A 85 -42.69 -3.87 -7.03
C THR A 85 -44.08 -3.29 -6.83
N ALA A 86 -45.13 -4.12 -6.88
CA ALA A 86 -46.49 -3.66 -6.60
C ALA A 86 -46.63 -3.01 -5.21
N ALA A 87 -45.84 -3.46 -4.23
CA ALA A 87 -45.81 -2.90 -2.88
C ALA A 87 -44.92 -1.64 -2.75
N ASN A 88 -43.99 -1.43 -3.69
CA ASN A 88 -43.09 -0.28 -3.71
C ASN A 88 -42.82 0.15 -5.16
N PRO A 89 -43.69 0.99 -5.74
CA PRO A 89 -43.62 1.36 -7.15
C PRO A 89 -42.49 2.34 -7.48
N ALA A 90 -41.90 3.00 -6.48
CA ALA A 90 -40.80 3.95 -6.64
C ALA A 90 -39.72 3.73 -5.56
N PRO A 91 -39.00 2.60 -5.62
CA PRO A 91 -37.97 2.30 -4.63
C PRO A 91 -36.80 3.28 -4.76
N LYS A 92 -36.24 3.71 -3.62
CA LYS A 92 -34.98 4.45 -3.62
C LYS A 92 -33.85 3.51 -4.04
N PRO A 93 -32.90 3.94 -4.89
CA PRO A 93 -31.68 3.18 -5.16
C PRO A 93 -30.96 2.84 -3.86
N GLN A 94 -30.30 1.69 -3.80
CA GLN A 94 -29.39 1.39 -2.72
C GLN A 94 -28.13 2.25 -2.87
N PRO A 95 -27.59 2.81 -1.77
CA PRO A 95 -26.40 3.63 -1.86
C PRO A 95 -25.22 2.82 -2.40
N ALA A 96 -24.34 3.49 -3.13
CA ALA A 96 -23.13 2.89 -3.68
C ALA A 96 -22.28 2.19 -2.62
N PHE A 97 -22.18 2.78 -1.42
CA PHE A 97 -21.53 2.15 -0.28
C PHE A 97 -22.56 1.35 0.51
N LEU A 98 -22.45 0.02 0.50
CA LEU A 98 -23.22 -0.88 1.35
C LEU A 98 -22.67 -0.91 2.79
N GLN A 99 -21.35 -0.84 2.95
CA GLN A 99 -20.68 -0.72 4.24
C GLN A 99 -19.57 0.34 4.14
N ALA A 100 -19.44 1.16 5.18
CA ALA A 100 -18.43 2.21 5.25
C ALA A 100 -17.85 2.25 6.69
N LYS A 101 -16.85 1.41 6.95
CA LYS A 101 -16.15 1.27 8.24
C LYS A 101 -14.74 1.86 8.13
N LYS A 102 -14.03 1.96 9.26
CA LYS A 102 -12.64 2.49 9.32
C LYS A 102 -11.62 1.70 8.49
N GLU A 103 -11.77 0.38 8.46
CA GLU A 103 -10.78 -0.56 7.89
C GLU A 103 -11.41 -1.49 6.85
N SER A 104 -12.69 -1.33 6.58
CA SER A 104 -13.36 -2.03 5.49
C SER A 104 -14.46 -1.18 4.88
N LEU A 105 -14.66 -1.32 3.58
CA LEU A 105 -15.81 -0.80 2.88
C LEU A 105 -16.34 -1.86 1.92
N VAL A 106 -17.65 -1.78 1.66
CA VAL A 106 -18.30 -2.58 0.62
C VAL A 106 -19.06 -1.64 -0.28
N MET A 107 -18.92 -1.81 -1.58
CA MET A 107 -19.54 -0.93 -2.56
C MET A 107 -19.96 -1.66 -3.84
N TYR A 108 -20.96 -1.11 -4.52
CA TYR A 108 -21.35 -1.51 -5.85
C TYR A 108 -20.56 -0.73 -6.91
N ALA A 109 -20.22 -1.39 -8.01
CA ALA A 109 -19.52 -0.81 -9.13
C ALA A 109 -20.12 -1.29 -10.45
N TYR A 110 -20.53 -0.31 -11.28
CA TYR A 110 -21.15 -0.53 -12.59
C TYR A 110 -20.23 -0.16 -13.75
N VAL A 111 -19.05 0.39 -13.46
CA VAL A 111 -18.09 0.83 -14.47
C VAL A 111 -16.81 0.02 -14.39
N ASN A 112 -16.46 -0.62 -15.52
CA ASN A 112 -15.17 -1.21 -15.88
C ASN A 112 -14.29 -1.70 -14.72
N LEU A 113 -14.73 -2.78 -14.08
CA LEU A 113 -13.88 -3.74 -13.38
C LEU A 113 -13.87 -4.98 -14.27
N ALA A 114 -12.68 -5.50 -14.61
CA ALA A 114 -12.45 -6.37 -15.76
C ALA A 114 -13.50 -7.49 -15.97
N PRO A 115 -13.80 -7.87 -17.22
CA PRO A 115 -14.86 -8.83 -17.53
C PRO A 115 -14.58 -10.20 -16.88
N VAL A 116 -15.59 -10.74 -16.20
CA VAL A 116 -15.61 -12.13 -15.72
C VAL A 116 -16.00 -13.00 -16.93
N ALA A 117 -14.99 -13.54 -17.63
CA ALA A 117 -15.10 -14.46 -18.77
C ALA A 117 -15.90 -13.97 -20.00
N ALA A 118 -15.30 -14.15 -21.18
CA ALA A 118 -15.77 -13.62 -22.45
C ALA A 118 -16.92 -14.43 -23.06
N THR A 119 -18.17 -14.16 -22.67
CA THR A 119 -19.38 -14.44 -23.46
C THR A 119 -20.50 -13.50 -23.00
N ASP A 120 -20.95 -12.55 -23.84
CA ASP A 120 -22.14 -11.67 -23.68
C ASP A 120 -22.38 -10.89 -22.36
N GLU A 121 -21.51 -11.01 -21.34
CA GLU A 121 -21.66 -10.42 -20.00
C GLU A 121 -20.85 -9.12 -19.79
N LEU A 122 -20.60 -8.36 -20.84
CA LEU A 122 -19.66 -7.22 -20.85
C LEU A 122 -20.03 -6.04 -19.92
N PHE A 123 -21.18 -6.10 -19.22
CA PHE A 123 -21.65 -5.03 -18.33
C PHE A 123 -22.31 -5.54 -17.04
N ARG A 124 -21.96 -6.75 -16.57
CA ARG A 124 -22.45 -7.22 -15.26
C ARG A 124 -21.83 -6.36 -14.15
N PRO A 125 -22.63 -5.70 -13.30
CA PRO A 125 -22.08 -4.95 -12.18
C PRO A 125 -21.51 -5.92 -11.15
N ILE A 126 -20.58 -5.41 -10.36
CA ILE A 126 -19.96 -6.19 -9.30
C ILE A 126 -20.07 -5.48 -7.96
N MET A 127 -20.01 -6.26 -6.90
CA MET A 127 -19.84 -5.76 -5.55
C MET A 127 -18.40 -6.00 -5.11
N VAL A 128 -17.77 -5.00 -4.53
CA VAL A 128 -16.37 -5.03 -4.10
C VAL A 128 -16.28 -4.73 -2.62
N LYS A 129 -15.51 -5.52 -1.90
CA LYS A 129 -15.09 -5.28 -0.51
C LYS A 129 -13.61 -5.00 -0.49
N LEU A 130 -13.24 -3.85 0.07
CA LEU A 130 -11.87 -3.58 0.48
C LEU A 130 -11.80 -3.75 1.99
N SER A 131 -10.85 -4.54 2.48
CA SER A 131 -10.68 -4.77 3.91
C SER A 131 -9.25 -5.16 4.26
N LEU A 132 -8.91 -5.06 5.55
CA LEU A 132 -7.71 -5.69 6.09
C LEU A 132 -8.00 -7.16 6.44
N ASP A 133 -7.09 -8.07 6.07
CA ASP A 133 -7.15 -9.47 6.49
C ASP A 133 -6.55 -9.69 7.89
N SER A 134 -6.51 -10.95 8.35
CA SER A 134 -5.92 -11.30 9.65
C SER A 134 -4.42 -11.01 9.78
N LYS A 135 -3.72 -10.83 8.66
CA LYS A 135 -2.32 -10.40 8.58
C LYS A 135 -2.18 -8.90 8.32
N ARG A 136 -3.29 -8.14 8.41
CA ARG A 136 -3.38 -6.71 8.11
C ARG A 136 -2.97 -6.33 6.69
N ARG A 137 -3.08 -7.25 5.73
CA ARG A 137 -2.86 -6.95 4.31
C ARG A 137 -4.14 -6.35 3.75
N LEU A 138 -4.01 -5.33 2.89
CA LEU A 138 -5.16 -4.79 2.18
C LEU A 138 -5.59 -5.79 1.11
N ILE A 139 -6.79 -6.31 1.24
CA ILE A 139 -7.39 -7.26 0.30
C ILE A 139 -8.58 -6.64 -0.42
N GLU A 140 -8.75 -7.05 -1.66
CA GLU A 140 -9.95 -6.84 -2.45
C GLU A 140 -10.66 -8.16 -2.63
N GLN A 141 -11.96 -8.16 -2.36
CA GLN A 141 -12.84 -9.28 -2.62
C GLN A 141 -13.98 -8.83 -3.54
N ARG A 142 -14.37 -9.67 -4.49
CA ARG A 142 -15.41 -9.35 -5.48
C ARG A 142 -16.50 -10.39 -5.48
N TRP A 143 -17.72 -9.94 -5.69
CA TRP A 143 -18.89 -10.78 -5.92
C TRP A 143 -19.56 -10.38 -7.22
N SER A 144 -19.91 -11.38 -8.01
CA SER A 144 -20.72 -11.19 -9.21
C SER A 144 -22.17 -10.93 -8.83
N ALA A 145 -22.80 -9.96 -9.50
CA ALA A 145 -24.25 -9.79 -9.40
C ALA A 145 -24.99 -10.95 -10.05
N THR A 146 -26.26 -11.14 -9.72
CA THR A 146 -27.20 -12.02 -10.43
C THR A 146 -28.29 -11.15 -11.08
N ALA A 147 -28.63 -11.44 -12.34
CA ALA A 147 -29.67 -10.68 -13.03
C ALA A 147 -31.04 -10.95 -12.38
N ALA A 148 -31.75 -9.88 -12.04
CA ALA A 148 -33.12 -9.93 -11.50
C ALA A 148 -34.20 -9.66 -12.57
N GLY A 149 -33.79 -9.55 -13.84
CA GLY A 149 -34.62 -9.16 -14.97
C GLY A 149 -34.76 -7.63 -15.11
N ASP A 150 -35.21 -7.19 -16.29
CA ASP A 150 -35.51 -5.78 -16.61
C ASP A 150 -34.37 -4.78 -16.34
N GLY A 151 -33.12 -5.24 -16.46
CA GLY A 151 -31.93 -4.41 -16.22
C GLY A 151 -31.54 -4.22 -14.74
N TYR A 152 -32.20 -4.93 -13.82
CA TYR A 152 -31.89 -4.89 -12.39
C TYR A 152 -30.99 -6.05 -11.95
N TRP A 153 -30.24 -5.82 -10.89
CA TRP A 153 -29.23 -6.74 -10.38
C TRP A 153 -29.38 -6.94 -8.87
N THR A 154 -29.23 -8.19 -8.45
CA THR A 154 -29.13 -8.57 -7.04
C THR A 154 -27.71 -8.99 -6.73
N PHE A 155 -27.28 -8.78 -5.49
CA PHE A 155 -25.95 -9.11 -5.02
C PHE A 155 -26.06 -10.06 -3.83
N PRO A 156 -25.11 -11.00 -3.69
CA PRO A 156 -25.01 -11.84 -2.50
C PRO A 156 -24.68 -11.01 -1.25
N ASP A 157 -24.82 -11.61 -0.06
CA ASP A 157 -24.43 -10.99 1.20
C ASP A 157 -22.90 -11.13 1.40
N PRO A 158 -22.12 -10.03 1.37
CA PRO A 158 -20.65 -10.08 1.43
C PRO A 158 -20.09 -10.58 2.77
N ASP A 159 -20.92 -10.70 3.81
CA ASP A 159 -20.52 -11.22 5.11
C ASP A 159 -20.91 -12.70 5.29
N ARG A 160 -21.70 -13.27 4.36
CA ARG A 160 -22.15 -14.68 4.42
C ARG A 160 -21.65 -15.50 3.23
N ASP A 161 -21.66 -14.91 2.04
CA ASP A 161 -21.37 -15.60 0.80
C ASP A 161 -19.89 -15.44 0.41
N PRO A 162 -19.23 -16.49 -0.08
CA PRO A 162 -17.83 -16.41 -0.49
C PRO A 162 -17.66 -15.51 -1.72
N PRO A 163 -16.54 -14.76 -1.83
CA PRO A 163 -16.27 -13.95 -3.01
C PRO A 163 -15.93 -14.83 -4.22
N ALA A 164 -16.29 -14.35 -5.40
CA ALA A 164 -15.90 -14.94 -6.69
C ALA A 164 -14.40 -14.76 -6.96
N GLU A 165 -13.83 -13.61 -6.56
CA GLU A 165 -12.41 -13.32 -6.67
C GLU A 165 -11.89 -12.68 -5.38
N SER A 166 -10.65 -13.00 -5.01
CA SER A 166 -9.95 -12.36 -3.89
C SER A 166 -8.49 -12.14 -4.27
N ARG A 167 -7.98 -10.93 -4.03
CA ARG A 167 -6.57 -10.60 -4.27
C ARG A 167 -6.02 -9.63 -3.23
N ILE A 168 -4.72 -9.69 -3.03
CA ILE A 168 -3.99 -8.79 -2.14
C ILE A 168 -3.56 -7.57 -2.94
N LEU A 169 -3.86 -6.37 -2.43
CA LEU A 169 -3.52 -5.09 -3.04
C LEU A 169 -2.24 -4.47 -2.45
N ALA A 170 -2.02 -4.64 -1.15
CA ALA A 170 -0.84 -4.18 -0.45
C ALA A 170 -0.49 -5.13 0.70
N ALA A 171 0.79 -5.21 1.08
CA ALA A 171 1.24 -5.96 2.25
C ALA A 171 0.82 -5.28 3.57
N THR A 172 1.42 -5.72 4.66
CA THR A 172 1.06 -5.37 6.05
C THR A 172 0.88 -3.87 6.23
N VAL A 173 -0.38 -3.49 6.48
CA VAL A 173 -0.79 -2.15 6.83
C VAL A 173 -0.59 -1.99 8.35
N ALA A 174 0.04 -0.88 8.74
CA ALA A 174 0.43 -0.56 10.12
C ALA A 174 -0.67 -0.86 11.15
N PRO A 175 -0.31 -1.27 12.38
CA PRO A 175 -1.20 -1.88 13.38
C PRO A 175 -2.43 -1.06 13.76
N GLU A 176 -3.40 -1.77 14.37
CA GLU A 176 -4.65 -1.19 14.86
C GLU A 176 -4.38 -0.13 15.94
N GLY A 177 -4.83 1.11 15.70
CA GLY A 177 -4.52 2.29 16.52
C GLY A 177 -3.89 3.45 15.74
N ALA A 178 -3.42 3.20 14.51
CA ALA A 178 -3.08 4.23 13.52
C ALA A 178 -4.32 4.94 12.95
N ASP A 179 -4.11 5.96 12.12
CA ASP A 179 -5.17 6.67 11.39
C ASP A 179 -6.11 5.71 10.65
N SER A 180 -7.39 6.07 10.55
CA SER A 180 -8.39 5.24 9.86
C SER A 180 -8.01 5.04 8.39
N LEU A 181 -7.87 3.78 7.95
CA LEU A 181 -7.57 3.42 6.55
C LEU A 181 -8.53 4.11 5.58
N PHE A 182 -9.81 4.12 5.91
CA PHE A 182 -10.84 4.84 5.17
C PHE A 182 -11.47 5.93 6.04
N THR A 183 -11.51 7.14 5.50
CA THR A 183 -12.23 8.27 6.05
C THR A 183 -13.18 8.84 5.00
N TYR A 184 -14.44 9.02 5.35
CA TYR A 184 -15.49 9.44 4.43
C TYR A 184 -15.82 10.91 4.62
N THR A 185 -16.06 11.61 3.51
CA THR A 185 -16.37 13.05 3.49
C THR A 185 -17.54 13.34 2.58
N ASP A 186 -18.31 14.38 2.92
CA ASP A 186 -19.42 14.88 2.12
C ASP A 186 -18.95 15.82 0.99
N ALA A 187 -19.91 16.37 0.23
CA ALA A 187 -19.65 17.29 -0.88
C ALA A 187 -18.92 18.57 -0.47
N ASN A 188 -19.05 18.98 0.80
CA ASN A 188 -18.41 20.16 1.38
C ASN A 188 -17.03 19.85 1.98
N GLY A 189 -16.59 18.58 1.93
CA GLY A 189 -15.36 18.11 2.55
C GLY A 189 -15.47 17.89 4.05
N ALA A 190 -16.67 17.98 4.64
CA ALA A 190 -16.88 17.67 6.04
C ALA A 190 -16.79 16.15 6.26
N ARG A 191 -16.11 15.75 7.33
CA ARG A 191 -16.00 14.33 7.70
C ARG A 191 -17.37 13.79 8.10
N LEU A 192 -17.77 12.68 7.47
CA LEU A 192 -18.98 11.98 7.82
C LEU A 192 -18.70 11.12 9.05
N CYS A 193 -19.46 11.37 10.12
CA CYS A 193 -19.26 10.73 11.41
C CYS A 193 -20.56 10.13 11.96
N VAL A 194 -20.46 9.01 12.67
CA VAL A 194 -21.57 8.54 13.50
C VAL A 194 -21.52 9.36 14.79
N ALA A 195 -22.40 10.36 14.89
CA ALA A 195 -22.43 11.25 16.04
C ALA A 195 -22.84 10.47 17.31
N ALA A 196 -21.86 10.09 18.12
CA ALA A 196 -21.98 10.20 19.57
C ALA A 196 -21.25 11.48 19.95
N ALA A 197 -21.92 12.40 20.65
CA ALA A 197 -21.38 13.69 21.05
C ALA A 197 -19.96 13.55 21.63
N GLY A 198 -18.96 14.13 20.93
CA GLY A 198 -17.58 14.21 21.41
C GLY A 198 -16.65 13.01 21.12
N ALA A 199 -17.06 11.99 20.35
CA ALA A 199 -16.21 10.81 20.11
C ALA A 199 -15.88 10.56 18.62
N GLN A 200 -14.71 9.92 18.40
CA GLN A 200 -14.09 9.57 17.11
C GLN A 200 -15.06 9.21 15.98
N CYS A 201 -14.79 9.80 14.82
CA CYS A 201 -15.72 9.90 13.70
C CYS A 201 -16.11 8.59 12.97
N LEU A 202 -15.60 7.42 13.31
CA LEU A 202 -15.99 6.18 12.61
C LEU A 202 -16.00 5.01 13.61
N PRO A 203 -17.17 4.53 14.07
CA PRO A 203 -17.23 3.32 14.87
C PRO A 203 -16.91 2.10 14.01
N ALA A 204 -16.46 1.02 14.64
CA ALA A 204 -16.31 -0.29 14.00
C ALA A 204 -17.61 -0.77 13.32
N ALA A 205 -18.77 -0.29 13.79
CA ALA A 205 -20.09 -0.56 13.22
C ALA A 205 -20.31 0.06 11.82
N GLY A 206 -19.55 1.10 11.45
CA GLY A 206 -19.68 1.81 10.17
C GLY A 206 -20.76 2.89 10.14
N LEU A 207 -20.84 3.62 9.02
CA LEU A 207 -21.80 4.72 8.82
C LEU A 207 -23.24 4.21 8.59
N PRO A 208 -24.26 4.90 9.14
CA PRO A 208 -25.66 4.59 8.85
C PRO A 208 -25.99 4.86 7.38
N GLU A 209 -27.04 4.23 6.86
CA GLU A 209 -27.41 4.32 5.44
C GLU A 209 -27.62 5.76 4.97
N ALA A 210 -28.28 6.60 5.77
CA ALA A 210 -28.51 8.00 5.44
C ALA A 210 -27.20 8.76 5.20
N SER A 211 -26.17 8.52 6.02
CA SER A 211 -24.84 9.12 5.85
C SER A 211 -24.05 8.50 4.70
N ARG A 212 -24.24 7.20 4.42
CA ARG A 212 -23.60 6.53 3.26
C ARG A 212 -24.02 7.15 1.92
N ARG A 213 -25.24 7.66 1.83
CA ARG A 213 -25.77 8.38 0.66
C ARG A 213 -25.13 9.76 0.46
N LEU A 214 -24.48 10.32 1.48
CA LEU A 214 -23.84 11.65 1.42
C LEU A 214 -22.35 11.58 1.10
N ILE A 215 -21.78 10.37 0.97
CA ILE A 215 -20.34 10.20 0.69
C ILE A 215 -20.04 10.75 -0.70
N ALA A 216 -19.26 11.82 -0.77
CA ALA A 216 -18.77 12.40 -2.02
C ALA A 216 -17.32 12.00 -2.30
N ALA A 217 -16.53 11.78 -1.24
CA ALA A 217 -15.15 11.34 -1.35
C ALA A 217 -14.70 10.47 -0.17
N VAL A 218 -13.72 9.62 -0.43
CA VAL A 218 -13.07 8.75 0.54
C VAL A 218 -11.58 9.10 0.59
N LYS A 219 -11.10 9.52 1.76
CA LYS A 219 -9.66 9.59 2.05
C LYS A 219 -9.18 8.20 2.41
N VAL A 220 -8.23 7.68 1.64
CA VAL A 220 -7.50 6.45 1.90
C VAL A 220 -6.16 6.81 2.50
N SER A 221 -5.87 6.31 3.71
CA SER A 221 -4.57 6.46 4.37
C SER A 221 -3.93 5.08 4.53
N LEU A 222 -2.92 4.80 3.72
CA LEU A 222 -2.24 3.51 3.68
C LEU A 222 -0.84 3.67 4.25
N THR A 223 -0.61 3.07 5.42
CA THR A 223 0.73 2.99 6.01
C THR A 223 1.26 1.57 5.90
N ILE A 224 2.32 1.35 5.13
CA ILE A 224 2.95 0.03 4.98
C ILE A 224 4.13 -0.09 5.93
N GLU A 225 4.21 -1.24 6.61
CA GLU A 225 5.32 -1.65 7.47
C GLU A 225 5.96 -2.95 6.97
N ASP A 226 7.23 -3.16 7.30
CA ASP A 226 7.89 -4.45 7.14
C ASP A 226 7.23 -5.50 8.07
N GLU A 227 7.05 -6.74 7.58
CA GLU A 227 6.48 -7.87 8.33
C GLU A 227 7.21 -8.16 9.65
N SER A 228 8.47 -7.74 9.77
CA SER A 228 9.27 -7.87 10.98
C SER A 228 8.96 -6.82 12.07
N GLY A 229 8.03 -5.90 11.84
CA GLY A 229 7.58 -4.90 12.83
C GLY A 229 8.71 -3.96 13.27
N SER A 230 9.71 -3.77 12.42
CA SER A 230 11.01 -3.15 12.72
C SER A 230 10.92 -1.62 12.82
N GLY A 231 10.16 -1.12 13.78
CA GLY A 231 10.13 0.28 14.21
C GLY A 231 9.59 1.29 13.17
N GLU A 232 9.34 2.51 13.63
CA GLU A 232 8.76 3.60 12.81
C GLU A 232 9.60 3.98 11.57
N GLN A 233 10.88 3.60 11.56
CA GLN A 233 11.88 3.96 10.56
C GLN A 233 11.61 3.37 9.16
N HIS A 234 10.74 2.37 9.04
CA HIS A 234 10.41 1.70 7.77
C HIS A 234 8.95 1.90 7.34
N ARG A 235 8.21 2.80 8.02
CA ARG A 235 6.84 3.14 7.63
C ARG A 235 6.83 4.04 6.41
N VAL A 236 6.02 3.64 5.42
CA VAL A 236 5.64 4.52 4.31
C VAL A 236 4.15 4.79 4.42
N THR A 237 3.77 6.05 4.65
CA THR A 237 2.38 6.49 4.66
C THR A 237 2.05 7.21 3.37
N LEU A 238 1.05 6.73 2.65
CA LEU A 238 0.45 7.41 1.51
C LEU A 238 -0.98 7.80 1.85
N GLU A 239 -1.33 9.05 1.58
CA GLU A 239 -2.70 9.54 1.71
C GLU A 239 -3.22 9.98 0.35
N ASN A 240 -4.43 9.57 0.01
CA ASN A 240 -5.10 10.01 -1.19
C ASN A 240 -6.58 10.25 -0.91
N THR A 241 -7.12 11.37 -1.40
CA THR A 241 -8.56 11.64 -1.33
C THR A 241 -9.19 11.38 -2.68
N VAL A 242 -10.12 10.43 -2.71
CA VAL A 242 -10.71 9.90 -3.93
C VAL A 242 -12.17 10.31 -4.00
N GLY A 243 -12.52 11.15 -4.97
CA GLY A 243 -13.92 11.50 -5.25
C GLY A 243 -14.69 10.35 -5.90
N VAL A 244 -15.99 10.32 -5.69
CA VAL A 244 -16.92 9.33 -6.26
C VAL A 244 -17.89 10.04 -7.22
N PRO A 245 -17.45 10.37 -8.44
CA PRO A 245 -18.20 11.26 -9.34
C PRO A 245 -19.52 10.65 -9.84
N ASN A 246 -19.63 9.31 -9.88
CA ASN A 246 -20.80 8.63 -10.42
C ASN A 246 -22.06 8.74 -9.54
N LEU A 247 -21.95 9.32 -8.33
CA LEU A 247 -23.09 9.53 -7.43
C LEU A 247 -23.85 10.83 -7.74
N GLY A 248 -23.39 11.63 -8.71
CA GLY A 248 -23.97 12.96 -8.99
C GLY A 248 -23.73 13.99 -7.88
N ILE A 249 -23.03 13.58 -6.81
CA ILE A 249 -22.61 14.41 -5.69
C ILE A 249 -21.17 14.85 -5.98
N GLY A 250 -21.02 15.89 -6.80
CA GLY A 250 -19.71 16.45 -7.13
C GLY A 250 -19.16 17.31 -5.98
N ARG A 251 -17.88 17.10 -5.63
CA ARG A 251 -17.16 18.02 -4.74
C ARG A 251 -16.73 19.25 -5.52
N LEU A 252 -16.98 20.45 -4.97
CA LEU A 252 -16.37 21.68 -5.47
C LEU A 252 -14.89 21.64 -5.07
N VAL A 253 -14.00 21.60 -6.05
CA VAL A 253 -12.56 21.71 -5.81
C VAL A 253 -12.28 23.21 -5.64
N SER A 254 -12.12 23.67 -4.40
CA SER A 254 -11.57 24.98 -4.07
C SER A 254 -10.05 24.96 -4.13
#